data_AF-A0A3M9M464-F1
#
_entry.id   AF-A0A3M9M464-F1
#
_cell.length_a   1.000
_cell.length_b   1.000
_cell.length_c   1.000
_cell.angle_alpha   90.00
_cell.angle_beta   90.00
_cell.angle_gamma   90.00
#
_symmetry.space_group_name_H-M   'P 1'
#
loop_
_entity.id
_entity.type
_entity.pdbx_description
1 polymer ?
#
loop_
_entity_poly.entity_id
_entity_poly.type
_entity_poly.pdbx_seq_one_letter_code
_entity_poly.pdbx_strand_id
1 'polypeptide(L)'
;MSGKEPTPTGPVDLDLLAQLERFIAERPYPGGRDAWHQEQRRAMAQALEPAGLDAFDLAAFRRLLSGRAYGHPGAHSVLQAGLATMDAAGLDSFARALKELLWGDGDDVARIEHILGDGMPVPGLGEAVVMKLMAVVHPGRYLPIHSLGGADGKIAVARAVGVELPKIDTPNRARLHVVINDRLRARLEPLLPGDPWGQVQFALWLLHKGESVADPERDLIAEAASELLVDEDFLREVHGLLEDKKQVIFYGPPGTGKTYLAQRLAAALQPDSTKRQVVQFHPSTSYEDFFEGFRPRLDADGQMVYELRKGPLAMLAEAAETDPTTPHIMLIDEINRANLPRVFGELLYLLEYRSQSVMTSYRPDEGFELPPNLYFIGTMNTADRSIALVDAALRRRFHFVPFMPHEGPMEGLLRRWLEAHDGPVWVAGIVDLVNDELRRALRGPHLQIGHSHFMVDGLTDAALGRIWTYSIYPFIEDQFYGREDVLRTFTWQSVLERHGPKARAAAGDEPPPAATAV
;
A
#
# COMPACT_ATOMS: atom_id res chain seq x y z
N MET A 1 -20.97 -6.62 48.19
CA MET A 1 -22.44 -6.67 47.95
C MET A 1 -22.66 -6.93 46.47
N SER A 2 -23.52 -7.89 46.15
CA SER A 2 -23.82 -8.37 44.80
C SER A 2 -24.35 -7.26 43.90
N GLY A 3 -23.54 -6.78 42.95
CA GLY A 3 -23.94 -5.85 41.88
C GLY A 3 -24.20 -6.64 40.60
N LYS A 4 -25.44 -6.63 40.12
CA LYS A 4 -25.91 -7.33 38.92
C LYS A 4 -25.06 -7.00 37.69
N GLU A 5 -24.64 -8.02 36.95
CA GLU A 5 -24.23 -7.89 35.55
C GLU A 5 -25.39 -7.28 34.74
N PRO A 6 -25.16 -6.24 33.93
CA PRO A 6 -26.19 -5.68 33.07
C PRO A 6 -26.48 -6.66 31.93
N THR A 7 -27.65 -7.28 31.96
CA THR A 7 -28.19 -8.04 30.82
C THR A 7 -28.56 -7.05 29.71
N PRO A 8 -27.97 -7.09 28.51
CA PRO A 8 -28.32 -6.16 27.45
C PRO A 8 -29.56 -6.67 26.70
N THR A 9 -30.74 -6.26 27.13
CA THR A 9 -32.00 -6.49 26.41
C THR A 9 -32.44 -5.22 25.69
N GLY A 10 -31.69 -4.83 24.66
CA GLY A 10 -32.13 -3.87 23.64
C GLY A 10 -32.62 -4.62 22.39
N PRO A 11 -33.58 -4.08 21.61
CA PRO A 11 -33.98 -4.69 20.35
C PRO A 11 -32.78 -4.75 19.40
N VAL A 12 -32.51 -5.93 18.86
CA VAL A 12 -31.41 -6.11 17.91
C VAL A 12 -31.78 -5.42 16.60
N ASP A 13 -30.87 -4.60 16.08
CA ASP A 13 -31.07 -3.91 14.82
C ASP A 13 -30.87 -4.88 13.66
N LEU A 14 -31.96 -5.16 12.95
CA LEU A 14 -31.99 -6.11 11.84
C LEU A 14 -31.10 -5.66 10.68
N ASP A 15 -30.88 -4.35 10.48
CA ASP A 15 -29.94 -3.87 9.47
C ASP A 15 -28.50 -4.18 9.88
N LEU A 16 -28.10 -3.86 11.12
CA LEU A 16 -26.75 -4.18 11.60
C LEU A 16 -26.49 -5.69 11.68
N LEU A 17 -27.50 -6.51 11.96
CA LEU A 17 -27.36 -7.97 11.86
C LEU A 17 -27.08 -8.42 10.43
N ALA A 18 -27.80 -7.90 9.44
CA ALA A 18 -27.53 -8.20 8.04
C ALA A 18 -26.12 -7.71 7.61
N GLN A 19 -25.69 -6.55 8.12
CA GLN A 19 -24.32 -6.07 7.93
C GLN A 19 -23.29 -7.00 8.59
N LEU A 20 -23.57 -7.53 9.77
CA LEU A 20 -22.69 -8.46 10.47
C LEU A 20 -22.55 -9.79 9.71
N GLU A 21 -23.64 -10.35 9.21
CA GLU A 21 -23.61 -11.55 8.37
C GLU A 21 -22.72 -11.34 7.15
N ARG A 22 -22.83 -10.17 6.52
CA ARG A 22 -22.00 -9.78 5.38
C ARG A 22 -20.53 -9.58 5.74
N PHE A 23 -20.25 -8.95 6.88
CA PHE A 23 -18.90 -8.85 7.43
C PHE A 23 -18.26 -10.23 7.64
N ILE A 24 -18.99 -11.18 8.22
CA ILE A 24 -18.50 -12.55 8.44
C ILE A 24 -18.26 -13.29 7.12
N ALA A 25 -19.08 -13.03 6.10
CA ALA A 25 -18.92 -13.62 4.77
C ALA A 25 -17.70 -13.06 4.02
N GLU A 26 -17.49 -11.74 4.05
CA GLU A 26 -16.38 -11.06 3.35
C GLU A 26 -15.04 -11.21 4.11
N ARG A 27 -15.09 -11.27 5.44
CA ARG A 27 -13.95 -11.48 6.33
C ARG A 27 -14.32 -12.55 7.35
N PRO A 28 -14.01 -13.84 7.10
CA PRO A 28 -14.27 -14.92 8.05
C PRO A 28 -13.70 -14.58 9.44
N TYR A 29 -14.59 -14.38 10.41
CA TYR A 29 -14.28 -13.98 11.78
C TYR A 29 -14.85 -14.98 12.80
N PRO A 30 -14.12 -15.33 13.87
CA PRO A 30 -12.75 -14.94 14.15
C PRO A 30 -11.72 -15.71 13.29
N GLY A 31 -10.69 -15.01 12.81
CA GLY A 31 -9.53 -15.62 12.16
C GLY A 31 -8.34 -15.81 13.12
N GLY A 32 -7.26 -16.45 12.64
CA GLY A 32 -6.05 -16.68 13.45
C GLY A 32 -5.42 -15.39 14.00
N ARG A 33 -5.48 -14.29 13.25
CA ARG A 33 -4.99 -12.97 13.70
C ARG A 33 -5.87 -12.35 14.80
N ASP A 34 -7.17 -12.59 14.78
CA ASP A 34 -8.08 -12.13 15.83
C ASP A 34 -7.82 -12.88 17.15
N ALA A 35 -7.59 -14.19 17.06
CA ALA A 35 -7.19 -15.01 18.21
C ALA A 35 -5.88 -14.52 18.84
N TRP A 36 -4.89 -14.17 18.01
CA TRP A 36 -3.62 -13.60 18.47
C TRP A 36 -3.84 -12.27 19.22
N HIS A 37 -4.64 -11.34 18.70
CA HIS A 37 -4.93 -10.07 19.40
C HIS A 37 -5.59 -10.29 20.75
N GLN A 38 -6.53 -11.24 20.85
CA GLN A 38 -7.19 -11.58 22.10
C GLN A 38 -6.23 -12.26 23.11
N GLU A 39 -5.27 -13.06 22.64
CA GLU A 39 -4.22 -13.66 23.47
C GLU A 39 -3.24 -12.59 23.98
N GLN A 40 -2.73 -11.73 23.10
CA GLN A 40 -1.83 -10.65 23.50
C GLN A 40 -2.49 -9.72 24.50
N ARG A 41 -3.78 -9.42 24.34
CA ARG A 41 -4.54 -8.64 25.33
C ARG A 41 -4.59 -9.32 26.70
N ARG A 42 -4.75 -10.64 26.76
CA ARG A 42 -4.69 -11.38 28.04
C ARG A 42 -3.31 -11.25 28.70
N ALA A 43 -2.24 -11.38 27.94
CA ALA A 43 -0.87 -11.20 28.45
C ALA A 43 -0.63 -9.75 28.93
N MET A 44 -1.09 -8.76 28.16
CA MET A 44 -1.01 -7.34 28.54
C MET A 44 -1.82 -7.04 29.80
N ALA A 45 -3.02 -7.62 29.94
CA ALA A 45 -3.86 -7.44 31.12
C ALA A 45 -3.19 -8.00 32.39
N GLN A 46 -2.54 -9.18 32.30
CA GLN A 46 -1.78 -9.75 33.42
C GLN A 46 -0.65 -8.83 33.90
N ALA A 47 0.08 -8.20 32.98
CA ALA A 47 1.13 -7.23 33.34
C ALA A 47 0.58 -5.95 34.00
N LEU A 48 -0.70 -5.64 33.77
CA LEU A 48 -1.39 -4.47 34.32
C LEU A 48 -2.26 -4.79 35.55
N GLU A 49 -2.25 -6.03 36.04
CA GLU A 49 -2.88 -6.37 37.32
C GLU A 49 -2.19 -5.67 38.49
N PRO A 50 -2.85 -5.49 39.65
CA PRO A 50 -2.27 -4.79 40.80
C PRO A 50 -0.89 -5.29 41.21
N ALA A 51 -0.65 -6.61 41.15
CA ALA A 51 0.65 -7.22 41.46
C ALA A 51 1.70 -6.97 40.37
N GLY A 52 1.29 -6.95 39.09
CA GLY A 52 2.17 -6.61 37.97
C GLY A 52 2.61 -5.14 38.00
N LEU A 53 1.70 -4.24 38.41
CA LEU A 53 2.01 -2.82 38.62
C LEU A 53 2.87 -2.60 39.87
N ASP A 54 2.74 -3.42 40.93
CA ASP A 54 3.65 -3.35 42.08
C ASP A 54 5.08 -3.80 41.71
N ALA A 55 5.21 -4.72 40.76
CA ALA A 55 6.48 -5.20 40.20
C ALA A 55 6.79 -4.56 38.83
N PHE A 56 6.45 -3.27 38.65
CA PHE A 56 6.41 -2.59 37.36
C PHE A 56 7.66 -2.83 36.49
N ASP A 57 7.48 -3.50 35.36
CA ASP A 57 8.50 -3.70 34.34
C ASP A 57 8.31 -2.67 33.20
N LEU A 58 9.20 -1.68 33.18
CA LEU A 58 9.21 -0.63 32.16
C LEU A 58 9.38 -1.18 30.73
N ALA A 59 10.18 -2.23 30.53
CA ALA A 59 10.39 -2.82 29.21
C ALA A 59 9.15 -3.58 28.73
N ALA A 60 8.47 -4.30 29.62
CA ALA A 60 7.17 -4.90 29.32
C ALA A 60 6.11 -3.84 28.99
N PHE A 61 6.04 -2.77 29.79
CA PHE A 61 5.09 -1.67 29.57
C PHE A 61 5.34 -0.94 28.24
N ARG A 62 6.60 -0.72 27.86
CA ARG A 62 6.95 -0.15 26.54
C ARG A 62 6.49 -1.04 25.40
N ARG A 63 6.72 -2.35 25.48
CA ARG A 63 6.26 -3.32 24.46
C ARG A 63 4.74 -3.31 24.32
N LEU A 64 4.01 -3.20 25.42
CA LEU A 64 2.54 -3.07 25.42
C LEU A 64 2.06 -1.86 24.62
N LEU A 65 2.70 -0.70 24.78
CA LEU A 65 2.31 0.54 24.11
C LEU A 65 2.77 0.61 22.65
N SER A 66 4.02 0.22 22.38
CA SER A 66 4.63 0.26 21.06
C SER A 66 4.08 -0.84 20.14
N GLY A 67 3.66 -1.98 20.69
CA GLY A 67 3.08 -3.07 19.94
C GLY A 67 1.69 -2.76 19.36
N ARG A 68 1.36 -3.40 18.23
CA ARG A 68 0.05 -3.32 17.57
C ARG A 68 -0.99 -4.29 18.14
N ALA A 69 -0.61 -5.04 19.17
CA ALA A 69 -1.52 -5.93 19.88
C ALA A 69 -2.69 -5.14 20.46
N TYR A 70 -3.91 -5.56 20.11
CA TYR A 70 -5.17 -5.01 20.61
C TYR A 70 -5.35 -3.50 20.35
N GLY A 71 -4.87 -3.04 19.19
CA GLY A 71 -4.98 -1.65 18.75
C GLY A 71 -3.75 -0.80 19.12
N HIS A 72 -3.42 0.17 18.25
CA HIS A 72 -2.33 1.11 18.47
C HIS A 72 -2.88 2.47 18.92
N PRO A 73 -2.40 3.06 20.03
CA PRO A 73 -2.94 4.33 20.56
C PRO A 73 -2.44 5.57 19.79
N GLY A 74 -1.70 5.39 18.69
CA GLY A 74 -1.04 6.47 17.95
C GLY A 74 0.30 6.90 18.55
N ALA A 75 0.90 7.95 18.00
CA ALA A 75 2.20 8.44 18.42
C ALA A 75 2.21 8.91 19.89
N HIS A 76 3.17 8.42 20.66
CA HIS A 76 3.31 8.69 22.10
C HIS A 76 4.77 8.98 22.46
N SER A 77 5.47 9.74 21.61
CA SER A 77 6.89 10.09 21.76
C SER A 77 7.19 10.87 23.04
N VAL A 78 6.27 11.75 23.47
CA VAL A 78 6.41 12.50 24.73
C VAL A 78 6.39 11.57 25.94
N LEU A 79 5.53 10.56 25.94
CA LEU A 79 5.49 9.55 27.02
C LEU A 79 6.76 8.71 27.04
N GLN A 80 7.24 8.28 25.87
CA GLN A 80 8.47 7.49 25.77
C GLN A 80 9.69 8.28 26.26
N ALA A 81 9.79 9.56 25.88
CA ALA A 81 10.84 10.46 26.34
C ALA A 81 10.75 10.69 27.85
N GLY A 82 9.55 10.90 28.39
CA GLY A 82 9.33 11.04 29.84
C GLY A 82 9.73 9.79 30.62
N LEU A 83 9.30 8.61 30.17
CA LEU A 83 9.67 7.34 30.79
C LEU A 83 11.17 7.02 30.71
N ALA A 84 11.88 7.55 29.71
CA ALA A 84 13.32 7.33 29.55
C ALA A 84 14.16 8.16 30.53
N THR A 85 13.63 9.27 31.04
CA THR A 85 14.34 10.18 31.93
C THR A 85 13.96 10.01 33.40
N MET A 86 12.93 9.20 33.71
CA MET A 86 12.49 8.92 35.09
C MET A 86 13.51 8.08 35.86
N ASP A 87 13.75 8.45 37.11
CA ASP A 87 14.46 7.62 38.08
C ASP A 87 13.53 6.57 38.71
N ALA A 88 14.07 5.75 39.62
CA ALA A 88 13.30 4.68 40.27
C ALA A 88 12.08 5.20 41.06
N ALA A 89 12.18 6.36 41.71
CA ALA A 89 11.08 6.95 42.45
C ALA A 89 9.99 7.50 41.51
N GLY A 90 10.39 8.07 40.38
CA GLY A 90 9.49 8.50 39.30
C GLY A 90 8.73 7.33 38.69
N LEU A 91 9.41 6.21 38.40
CA LEU A 91 8.77 5.00 37.88
C LEU A 91 7.79 4.38 38.88
N ASP A 92 8.12 4.35 40.18
CA ASP A 92 7.20 3.90 41.23
C ASP A 92 5.95 4.78 41.32
N SER A 93 6.12 6.11 41.25
CA SER A 93 5.00 7.05 41.22
C SER A 93 4.14 6.87 39.97
N PHE A 94 4.76 6.61 38.81
CA PHE A 94 4.06 6.32 37.57
C PHE A 94 3.24 5.03 37.67
N ALA A 95 3.82 3.95 38.20
CA ALA A 95 3.14 2.69 38.42
C ALA A 95 1.93 2.84 39.37
N ARG A 96 2.08 3.63 40.45
CA ARG A 96 0.98 3.98 41.36
C ARG A 96 -0.14 4.75 40.66
N ALA A 97 0.20 5.72 39.79
CA ALA A 97 -0.79 6.45 39.00
C ALA A 97 -1.55 5.53 38.03
N LEU A 98 -0.87 4.59 37.38
CA LEU A 98 -1.53 3.57 36.54
C LEU A 98 -2.45 2.66 37.36
N LYS A 99 -2.02 2.28 38.57
CA LYS A 99 -2.80 1.44 39.49
C LYS A 99 -4.07 2.15 39.94
N GLU A 100 -3.97 3.44 40.27
CA GLU A 100 -5.13 4.27 40.60
C GLU A 100 -6.08 4.43 39.39
N LEU A 101 -5.55 4.70 38.20
CA LEU A 101 -6.35 4.79 36.97
C LEU A 101 -7.14 3.51 36.69
N LEU A 102 -6.48 2.35 36.77
CA LEU A 102 -7.05 1.08 36.34
C LEU A 102 -7.87 0.41 37.43
N TRP A 103 -7.45 0.52 38.70
CA TRP A 103 -7.98 -0.24 39.82
C TRP A 103 -8.43 0.61 41.02
N GLY A 104 -8.25 1.94 40.98
CA GLY A 104 -8.69 2.83 42.05
C GLY A 104 -10.21 2.88 42.22
N ASP A 105 -10.66 3.29 43.40
CA ASP A 105 -12.09 3.46 43.69
C ASP A 105 -12.67 4.70 42.98
N GLY A 106 -13.98 4.70 42.73
CA GLY A 106 -14.71 5.82 42.14
C GLY A 106 -15.17 5.61 40.70
N ASP A 107 -15.74 6.66 40.11
CA ASP A 107 -16.22 6.65 38.74
C ASP A 107 -15.06 6.79 37.73
N ASP A 108 -15.15 6.10 36.59
CA ASP A 108 -14.09 6.10 35.58
C ASP A 108 -13.79 7.51 35.04
N VAL A 109 -14.81 8.36 34.91
CA VAL A 109 -14.61 9.72 34.42
C VAL A 109 -13.70 10.48 35.38
N ALA A 110 -13.92 10.37 36.68
CA ALA A 110 -13.08 11.02 37.69
C ALA A 110 -11.64 10.51 37.66
N ARG A 111 -11.44 9.19 37.53
CA ARG A 111 -10.10 8.58 37.45
C ARG A 111 -9.34 9.01 36.19
N ILE A 112 -10.03 9.02 35.05
CA ILE A 112 -9.46 9.46 33.77
C ILE A 112 -9.15 10.97 33.80
N GLU A 113 -10.05 11.79 34.35
CA GLU A 113 -9.84 13.24 34.50
C GLU A 113 -8.66 13.54 35.42
N HIS A 114 -8.50 12.81 36.52
CA HIS A 114 -7.39 12.99 37.45
C HIS A 114 -6.02 12.82 36.75
N ILE A 115 -5.95 11.87 35.80
CA ILE A 115 -4.74 11.55 35.04
C ILE A 115 -4.52 12.49 33.84
N LEU A 116 -5.60 12.89 33.16
CA LEU A 116 -5.52 13.77 31.98
C LEU A 116 -5.46 15.27 32.35
N GLY A 117 -5.86 15.64 33.56
CA GLY A 117 -5.81 17.01 34.08
C GLY A 117 -4.52 17.31 34.86
N ASP A 118 -4.58 18.34 35.71
CA ASP A 118 -3.41 18.87 36.45
C ASP A 118 -3.11 18.13 37.77
N GLY A 119 -3.81 17.03 38.07
CA GLY A 119 -3.79 16.35 39.37
C GLY A 119 -2.53 15.51 39.63
N MET A 120 -2.08 14.78 38.62
CA MET A 120 -0.77 14.10 38.57
C MET A 120 -0.29 14.07 37.10
N PRO A 121 0.40 15.12 36.62
CA PRO A 121 0.82 15.19 35.23
C PRO A 121 1.91 14.16 34.99
N VAL A 122 1.54 12.97 34.50
CA VAL A 122 2.49 12.06 33.89
C VAL A 122 2.80 12.62 32.49
N PRO A 123 4.03 13.10 32.23
CA PRO A 123 4.34 13.72 30.95
C PRO A 123 4.06 12.76 29.79
N GLY A 124 3.16 13.17 28.88
CA GLY A 124 2.85 12.44 27.66
C GLY A 124 1.81 11.32 27.75
N LEU A 125 1.20 11.06 28.92
CA LEU A 125 0.13 10.08 29.06
C LEU A 125 -1.19 10.61 28.46
N GLY A 126 -1.29 10.57 27.14
CA GLY A 126 -2.43 11.08 26.39
C GLY A 126 -3.67 10.18 26.44
N GLU A 127 -4.79 10.75 26.00
CA GLU A 127 -6.12 10.12 26.03
C GLU A 127 -6.15 8.74 25.37
N ALA A 128 -5.50 8.60 24.21
CA ALA A 128 -5.48 7.34 23.48
C ALA A 128 -4.72 6.24 24.22
N VAL A 129 -3.66 6.58 24.94
CA VAL A 129 -2.93 5.62 25.78
C VAL A 129 -3.81 5.18 26.95
N VAL A 130 -4.46 6.14 27.63
CA VAL A 130 -5.41 5.84 28.72
C VAL A 130 -6.52 4.91 28.23
N MET A 131 -7.12 5.20 27.06
CA MET A 131 -8.17 4.37 26.48
C MET A 131 -7.69 2.96 26.10
N LYS A 132 -6.45 2.81 25.63
CA LYS A 132 -5.86 1.48 25.37
C LYS A 132 -5.72 0.69 26.67
N LEU A 133 -5.18 1.29 27.72
CA LEU A 133 -5.03 0.62 29.02
C LEU A 133 -6.38 0.19 29.59
N MET A 134 -7.40 1.07 29.53
CA MET A 134 -8.77 0.73 29.95
C MET A 134 -9.37 -0.41 29.13
N ALA A 135 -9.20 -0.42 27.80
CA ALA A 135 -9.70 -1.49 26.92
C ALA A 135 -8.99 -2.84 27.14
N VAL A 136 -7.70 -2.81 27.50
CA VAL A 136 -6.93 -4.02 27.80
C VAL A 136 -7.38 -4.65 29.12
N VAL A 137 -7.51 -3.84 30.18
CA VAL A 137 -7.80 -4.33 31.54
C VAL A 137 -9.29 -4.58 31.74
N HIS A 138 -10.16 -3.74 31.17
CA HIS A 138 -11.61 -3.80 31.35
C HIS A 138 -12.34 -4.06 30.02
N PRO A 139 -12.08 -5.19 29.32
CA PRO A 139 -12.61 -5.46 27.98
C PRO A 139 -14.14 -5.61 27.95
N GLY A 140 -14.77 -5.99 29.06
CA GLY A 140 -16.23 -6.05 29.15
C GLY A 140 -16.91 -4.68 29.11
N ARG A 141 -16.15 -3.61 29.37
CA ARG A 141 -16.63 -2.23 29.45
C ARG A 141 -16.08 -1.34 28.35
N TYR A 142 -14.80 -1.47 28.01
CA TYR A 142 -14.12 -0.59 27.06
C TYR A 142 -13.80 -1.30 25.75
N LEU A 143 -14.21 -0.66 24.66
CA LEU A 143 -13.85 -1.08 23.30
C LEU A 143 -12.41 -0.62 22.96
N PRO A 144 -11.64 -1.40 22.19
CA PRO A 144 -10.32 -1.00 21.69
C PRO A 144 -10.38 0.07 20.58
N ILE A 145 -11.03 1.20 20.87
CA ILE A 145 -11.04 2.41 20.05
C ILE A 145 -10.47 3.52 20.92
N HIS A 146 -9.27 3.97 20.59
CA HIS A 146 -8.46 4.76 21.52
C HIS A 146 -8.61 6.27 21.31
N SER A 147 -8.72 6.72 20.07
CA SER A 147 -8.90 8.12 19.72
C SER A 147 -10.37 8.55 19.82
N LEU A 148 -10.60 9.80 20.24
CA LEU A 148 -11.95 10.38 20.27
C LEU A 148 -12.42 10.73 18.86
N GLY A 149 -11.55 11.42 18.11
CA GLY A 149 -11.77 11.84 16.71
C GLY A 149 -10.77 11.21 15.75
N GLY A 150 -10.75 11.68 14.51
CA GLY A 150 -10.02 11.05 13.40
C GLY A 150 -10.94 10.13 12.58
N ALA A 151 -10.41 9.61 11.45
CA ALA A 151 -11.14 8.71 10.56
C ALA A 151 -11.67 7.49 11.31
N ASP A 152 -10.83 6.86 12.14
CA ASP A 152 -11.18 5.65 12.90
C ASP A 152 -11.56 5.91 14.37
N GLY A 153 -11.81 7.17 14.72
CA GLY A 153 -12.08 7.57 16.11
C GLY A 153 -13.47 7.15 16.61
N LYS A 154 -13.67 7.15 17.93
CA LYS A 154 -14.96 6.84 18.58
C LYS A 154 -16.14 7.58 17.96
N ILE A 155 -15.96 8.84 17.58
CA ILE A 155 -17.02 9.67 16.95
C ILE A 155 -17.40 9.15 15.56
N ALA A 156 -16.42 8.79 14.73
CA ALA A 156 -16.67 8.28 13.38
C ALA A 156 -17.34 6.90 13.44
N VAL A 157 -16.82 6.02 14.29
CA VAL A 157 -17.41 4.71 14.55
C VAL A 157 -18.83 4.83 15.08
N ALA A 158 -19.09 5.73 16.04
CA ALA A 158 -20.44 5.97 16.56
C ALA A 158 -21.42 6.37 15.47
N ARG A 159 -21.02 7.25 14.54
CA ARG A 159 -21.86 7.62 13.40
C ARG A 159 -22.12 6.42 12.48
N ALA A 160 -21.09 5.62 12.18
CA ALA A 160 -21.22 4.46 11.29
C ALA A 160 -22.22 3.42 11.81
N VAL A 161 -22.29 3.21 13.12
CA VAL A 161 -23.21 2.24 13.75
C VAL A 161 -24.55 2.85 14.21
N GLY A 162 -24.81 4.10 13.83
CA GLY A 162 -26.07 4.79 14.14
C GLY A 162 -26.23 5.19 15.62
N VAL A 163 -25.13 5.41 16.34
CA VAL A 163 -25.14 5.90 17.73
C VAL A 163 -25.22 7.42 17.76
N GLU A 164 -26.25 7.95 18.42
CA GLU A 164 -26.37 9.38 18.65
C GLU A 164 -25.22 9.89 19.54
N LEU A 165 -24.66 11.04 19.16
CA LEU A 165 -23.62 11.72 19.94
C LEU A 165 -24.26 12.56 21.05
N PRO A 166 -23.64 12.67 22.24
CA PRO A 166 -24.17 13.50 23.33
C PRO A 166 -24.19 14.99 22.94
N LYS A 167 -25.23 15.73 23.38
CA LYS A 167 -25.26 17.20 23.31
C LYS A 167 -24.30 17.75 24.38
N ILE A 168 -23.40 18.67 24.00
CA ILE A 168 -22.27 19.07 24.86
C ILE A 168 -22.46 20.52 25.33
N ASP A 169 -22.74 20.69 26.62
CA ASP A 169 -22.78 22.02 27.27
C ASP A 169 -21.52 22.30 28.12
N THR A 170 -20.48 21.46 28.08
CA THR A 170 -19.11 21.75 28.57
C THR A 170 -18.12 20.70 28.05
N PRO A 171 -16.88 21.03 27.60
CA PRO A 171 -16.03 20.12 26.84
C PRO A 171 -15.14 19.24 27.72
N ASN A 172 -15.71 18.33 28.53
CA ASN A 172 -14.91 17.33 29.22
C ASN A 172 -14.64 16.11 28.32
N ARG A 173 -13.40 15.99 27.83
CA ARG A 173 -12.98 14.93 26.90
C ARG A 173 -13.00 13.53 27.53
N ALA A 174 -12.66 13.40 28.81
CA ALA A 174 -12.75 12.13 29.54
C ALA A 174 -14.21 11.63 29.57
N ARG A 175 -15.13 12.53 29.90
CA ARG A 175 -16.57 12.23 29.89
C ARG A 175 -17.07 11.83 28.50
N LEU A 176 -16.60 12.50 27.44
CA LEU A 176 -16.95 12.12 26.07
C LEU A 176 -16.47 10.72 25.70
N HIS A 177 -15.24 10.37 26.08
CA HIS A 177 -14.69 9.04 25.83
C HIS A 177 -15.50 7.93 26.50
N VAL A 178 -15.93 8.14 27.75
CA VAL A 178 -16.72 7.16 28.52
C VAL A 178 -18.14 7.08 27.95
N VAL A 179 -18.83 8.21 27.79
CA VAL A 179 -20.23 8.22 27.31
C VAL A 179 -20.36 7.64 25.90
N ILE A 180 -19.47 8.00 24.96
CA ILE A 180 -19.52 7.45 23.60
C ILE A 180 -19.17 5.96 23.62
N ASN A 181 -18.19 5.54 24.43
CA ASN A 181 -17.86 4.13 24.59
C ASN A 181 -19.04 3.31 25.12
N ASP A 182 -19.72 3.78 26.17
CA ASP A 182 -20.86 3.07 26.74
C ASP A 182 -22.00 2.91 25.74
N ARG A 183 -22.27 3.95 24.94
CA ARG A 183 -23.26 3.89 23.86
C ARG A 183 -22.87 2.93 22.74
N LEU A 184 -21.61 2.96 22.32
CA LEU A 184 -21.05 2.02 21.34
C LEU A 184 -21.15 0.57 21.86
N ARG A 185 -20.78 0.34 23.12
CA ARG A 185 -20.85 -0.97 23.75
C ARG A 185 -22.29 -1.47 23.81
N ALA A 186 -23.22 -0.64 24.28
CA ALA A 186 -24.64 -0.99 24.32
C ALA A 186 -25.21 -1.31 22.92
N ARG A 187 -24.70 -0.66 21.87
CA ARG A 187 -25.10 -0.88 20.48
C ARG A 187 -24.54 -2.17 19.89
N LEU A 188 -23.28 -2.48 20.19
CA LEU A 188 -22.54 -3.59 19.57
C LEU A 188 -22.62 -4.90 20.36
N GLU A 189 -22.88 -4.86 21.67
CA GLU A 189 -22.96 -6.04 22.52
C GLU A 189 -23.99 -7.09 22.06
N PRO A 190 -25.21 -6.72 21.62
CA PRO A 190 -26.16 -7.70 21.12
C PRO A 190 -25.72 -8.41 19.83
N LEU A 191 -24.77 -7.85 19.08
CA LEU A 191 -24.30 -8.37 17.79
C LEU A 191 -23.18 -9.40 17.96
N LEU A 192 -22.20 -9.10 18.82
CA LEU A 192 -21.05 -9.97 19.11
C LEU A 192 -20.81 -10.04 20.63
N PRO A 193 -21.64 -10.80 21.38
CA PRO A 193 -21.62 -10.79 22.84
C PRO A 193 -20.27 -11.23 23.41
N GLY A 194 -19.76 -10.49 24.39
CA GLY A 194 -18.48 -10.82 25.05
C GLY A 194 -17.23 -10.65 24.17
N ASP A 195 -17.36 -10.12 22.95
CA ASP A 195 -16.26 -9.99 22.00
C ASP A 195 -15.99 -8.52 21.60
N PRO A 196 -15.40 -7.71 22.51
CA PRO A 196 -15.08 -6.31 22.22
C PRO A 196 -14.12 -6.14 21.04
N TRP A 197 -13.27 -7.13 20.75
CA TRP A 197 -12.39 -7.08 19.59
C TRP A 197 -13.21 -7.19 18.31
N GLY A 198 -14.04 -8.23 18.20
CA GLY A 198 -14.92 -8.44 17.06
C GLY A 198 -15.89 -7.29 16.81
N GLN A 199 -16.45 -6.73 17.89
CA GLN A 199 -17.30 -5.54 17.81
C GLN A 199 -16.62 -4.36 17.13
N VAL A 200 -15.35 -4.09 17.46
CA VAL A 200 -14.59 -3.01 16.84
C VAL A 200 -14.22 -3.35 15.40
N GLN A 201 -13.83 -4.60 15.11
CA GLN A 201 -13.53 -5.02 13.74
C GLN A 201 -14.75 -4.87 12.82
N PHE A 202 -15.93 -5.27 13.30
CA PHE A 202 -17.19 -5.07 12.58
C PHE A 202 -17.51 -3.59 12.37
N ALA A 203 -17.40 -2.78 13.42
CA ALA A 203 -17.74 -1.37 13.36
C ALA A 203 -16.79 -0.56 12.45
N LEU A 204 -15.50 -0.89 12.42
CA LEU A 204 -14.52 -0.32 11.50
C LEU A 204 -14.73 -0.80 10.06
N TRP A 205 -15.07 -2.08 9.86
CA TRP A 205 -15.47 -2.56 8.53
C TRP A 205 -16.68 -1.79 8.01
N LEU A 206 -17.70 -1.59 8.84
CA LEU A 206 -18.91 -0.85 8.46
C LEU A 206 -18.62 0.61 8.12
N LEU A 207 -17.73 1.25 8.89
CA LEU A 207 -17.27 2.62 8.65
C LEU A 207 -16.59 2.76 7.27
N HIS A 208 -15.70 1.83 6.93
CA HIS A 208 -14.94 1.87 5.67
C HIS A 208 -15.66 1.23 4.48
N LYS A 209 -16.78 0.54 4.73
CA LYS A 209 -17.65 0.01 3.68
C LYS A 209 -18.11 1.09 2.70
N GLY A 210 -18.11 2.36 3.08
CA GLY A 210 -18.41 3.50 2.21
C GLY A 210 -17.21 4.14 1.50
N GLU A 211 -15.97 3.80 1.88
CA GLU A 211 -14.74 4.34 1.28
C GLU A 211 -14.07 3.34 0.34
N SER A 212 -14.36 2.05 0.48
CA SER A 212 -13.88 0.97 -0.40
C SER A 212 -15.03 0.33 -1.19
N VAL A 213 -15.82 1.15 -1.87
CA VAL A 213 -16.71 0.66 -2.93
C VAL A 213 -16.54 1.60 -4.11
N ALA A 214 -15.58 1.24 -4.98
CA ALA A 214 -15.88 1.26 -6.40
C ALA A 214 -17.28 0.67 -6.54
N ASP A 215 -18.22 1.45 -7.07
CA ASP A 215 -19.59 1.03 -7.39
C ASP A 215 -19.61 -0.49 -7.67
N PRO A 216 -20.34 -1.34 -6.93
CA PRO A 216 -20.27 -2.79 -7.07
C PRO A 216 -20.64 -3.28 -8.48
N GLU A 217 -21.22 -2.41 -9.30
CA GLU A 217 -21.52 -2.64 -10.72
C GLU A 217 -20.37 -2.24 -11.67
N ARG A 218 -19.36 -1.50 -11.19
CA ARG A 218 -18.21 -1.04 -11.98
C ARG A 218 -17.04 -1.99 -11.85
N ASP A 219 -16.82 -2.76 -12.91
CA ASP A 219 -15.61 -3.56 -13.06
C ASP A 219 -14.43 -2.68 -13.48
N LEU A 220 -13.67 -2.20 -12.50
CA LEU A 220 -12.51 -1.32 -12.72
C LEU A 220 -11.39 -1.99 -13.54
N ILE A 221 -11.29 -3.33 -13.51
CA ILE A 221 -10.31 -4.05 -14.33
C ILE A 221 -10.76 -4.00 -15.80
N ALA A 222 -12.04 -4.23 -16.08
CA ALA A 222 -12.60 -4.11 -17.42
C ALA A 222 -12.49 -2.66 -17.95
N GLU A 223 -12.78 -1.65 -17.12
CA GLU A 223 -12.59 -0.25 -17.47
C GLU A 223 -11.12 0.07 -17.80
N ALA A 224 -10.19 -0.43 -16.99
CA ALA A 224 -8.76 -0.26 -17.25
C ALA A 224 -8.33 -0.97 -18.54
N ALA A 225 -8.82 -2.17 -18.81
CA ALA A 225 -8.53 -2.91 -20.04
C ALA A 225 -8.99 -2.14 -21.28
N SER A 226 -10.21 -1.61 -21.24
CA SER A 226 -10.77 -0.78 -22.31
C SER A 226 -9.95 0.49 -22.53
N GLU A 227 -9.55 1.21 -21.47
CA GLU A 227 -8.73 2.41 -21.60
C GLU A 227 -7.33 2.10 -22.17
N LEU A 228 -6.75 0.99 -21.73
CA LEU A 228 -5.43 0.54 -22.15
C LEU A 228 -5.44 -0.12 -23.54
N LEU A 229 -6.61 -0.37 -24.13
CA LEU A 229 -6.81 -1.09 -25.39
C LEU A 229 -6.15 -2.47 -25.40
N VAL A 230 -6.18 -3.15 -24.25
CA VAL A 230 -5.70 -4.53 -24.07
C VAL A 230 -6.86 -5.47 -23.76
N ASP A 231 -6.63 -6.77 -23.92
CA ASP A 231 -7.63 -7.78 -23.54
C ASP A 231 -7.91 -7.72 -22.03
N GLU A 232 -9.18 -7.82 -21.66
CA GLU A 232 -9.62 -7.90 -20.27
C GLU A 232 -9.08 -9.17 -19.60
N ASP A 233 -9.10 -10.30 -20.32
CA ASP A 233 -8.60 -11.57 -19.83
C ASP A 233 -7.11 -11.48 -19.45
N PHE A 234 -6.35 -10.66 -20.17
CA PHE A 234 -4.96 -10.40 -19.84
C PHE A 234 -4.80 -9.67 -18.49
N LEU A 235 -5.57 -8.60 -18.23
CA LEU A 235 -5.49 -7.90 -16.94
C LEU A 235 -5.98 -8.77 -15.79
N ARG A 236 -7.00 -9.61 -16.02
CA ARG A 236 -7.48 -10.59 -15.04
C ARG A 236 -6.44 -11.66 -14.74
N GLU A 237 -5.74 -12.16 -15.76
CA GLU A 237 -4.61 -13.08 -15.57
C GLU A 237 -3.51 -12.41 -14.74
N VAL A 238 -3.13 -11.17 -15.05
CA VAL A 238 -2.13 -10.42 -14.25
C VAL A 238 -2.59 -10.23 -12.81
N HIS A 239 -3.88 -9.97 -12.57
CA HIS A 239 -4.45 -9.93 -11.23
C HIS A 239 -4.34 -11.29 -10.53
N GLY A 240 -4.66 -12.40 -11.20
CA GLY A 240 -4.48 -13.75 -10.65
C GLY A 240 -3.02 -14.08 -10.32
N LEU A 241 -2.06 -13.66 -11.15
CA LEU A 241 -0.62 -13.78 -10.87
C LEU A 241 -0.21 -12.96 -9.63
N LEU A 242 -0.80 -11.76 -9.46
CA LEU A 242 -0.64 -10.97 -8.24
C LEU A 242 -1.28 -11.67 -7.04
N GLU A 243 -2.43 -12.31 -7.17
CA GLU A 243 -3.04 -13.04 -6.05
C GLU A 243 -2.19 -14.25 -5.61
N ASP A 244 -1.59 -14.96 -6.57
CA ASP A 244 -0.73 -16.13 -6.34
C ASP A 244 0.57 -15.76 -5.62
N LYS A 245 1.42 -14.92 -6.24
CA LYS A 245 2.74 -14.60 -5.67
C LYS A 245 2.77 -13.31 -4.86
N LYS A 246 1.76 -12.45 -4.94
CA LYS A 246 1.78 -11.07 -4.40
C LYS A 246 2.75 -10.13 -5.11
N GLN A 247 3.39 -10.59 -6.19
CA GLN A 247 4.33 -9.76 -6.94
C GLN A 247 4.51 -10.17 -8.41
N VAL A 248 4.52 -9.17 -9.28
CA VAL A 248 4.75 -9.32 -10.74
C VAL A 248 5.77 -8.32 -11.25
N ILE A 249 6.48 -8.67 -12.32
CA ILE A 249 7.39 -7.77 -13.05
C ILE A 249 6.96 -7.73 -14.51
N PHE A 250 6.67 -6.52 -15.00
CA PHE A 250 6.44 -6.25 -16.41
C PHE A 250 7.78 -5.97 -17.07
N TYR A 251 8.11 -6.73 -18.12
CA TYR A 251 9.41 -6.60 -18.77
C TYR A 251 9.33 -6.53 -20.28
N GLY A 252 10.18 -5.71 -20.88
CA GLY A 252 10.24 -5.57 -22.33
C GLY A 252 11.06 -4.36 -22.77
N PRO A 253 11.11 -4.10 -24.09
CA PRO A 253 11.79 -2.94 -24.66
C PRO A 253 11.26 -1.62 -24.09
N PRO A 254 12.04 -0.52 -24.14
CA PRO A 254 11.55 0.80 -23.76
C PRO A 254 10.38 1.24 -24.66
N GLY A 255 9.52 2.10 -24.13
CA GLY A 255 8.38 2.64 -24.90
C GLY A 255 7.23 1.66 -25.16
N THR A 256 7.13 0.57 -24.39
CA THR A 256 6.03 -0.42 -24.53
C THR A 256 4.90 -0.23 -23.51
N GLY A 257 4.79 0.94 -22.88
CA GLY A 257 3.68 1.26 -21.97
C GLY A 257 3.68 0.55 -20.61
N LYS A 258 4.72 -0.22 -20.26
CA LYS A 258 4.82 -0.98 -18.99
C LYS A 258 4.44 -0.18 -17.74
N THR A 259 5.07 0.98 -17.55
CA THR A 259 4.84 1.84 -16.39
C THR A 259 3.44 2.43 -16.37
N TYR A 260 2.92 2.82 -17.54
CA TYR A 260 1.56 3.34 -17.66
C TYR A 260 0.52 2.26 -17.33
N LEU A 261 0.64 1.06 -17.92
CA LEU A 261 -0.23 -0.07 -17.62
C LEU A 261 -0.18 -0.46 -16.14
N ALA A 262 1.02 -0.52 -15.56
CA ALA A 262 1.20 -0.83 -14.14
C ALA A 262 0.51 0.18 -13.22
N GLN A 263 0.58 1.47 -13.54
CA GLN A 263 -0.12 2.53 -12.79
C GLN A 263 -1.64 2.41 -12.92
N ARG A 264 -2.15 2.15 -14.13
CA ARG A 264 -3.60 2.00 -14.38
C ARG A 264 -4.16 0.74 -13.73
N LEU A 265 -3.44 -0.39 -13.83
CA LEU A 265 -3.81 -1.61 -13.12
C LEU A 265 -3.79 -1.41 -11.61
N ALA A 266 -2.74 -0.78 -11.04
CA ALA A 266 -2.71 -0.47 -9.62
C ALA A 266 -3.88 0.41 -9.19
N ALA A 267 -4.28 1.39 -10.01
CA ALA A 267 -5.45 2.23 -9.76
C ALA A 267 -6.77 1.46 -9.81
N ALA A 268 -6.89 0.48 -10.71
CA ALA A 268 -8.06 -0.38 -10.79
C ALA A 268 -8.17 -1.32 -9.57
N LEU A 269 -7.05 -1.89 -9.14
CA LEU A 269 -7.00 -2.79 -7.97
C LEU A 269 -7.12 -2.06 -6.64
N GLN A 270 -6.64 -0.82 -6.57
CA GLN A 270 -6.73 0.03 -5.39
C GLN A 270 -7.00 1.49 -5.81
N PRO A 271 -8.27 1.93 -5.84
CA PRO A 271 -8.62 3.29 -6.23
C PRO A 271 -8.01 4.36 -5.32
N ASP A 272 -7.86 4.07 -4.02
CA ASP A 272 -7.24 4.99 -3.07
C ASP A 272 -5.75 5.17 -3.39
N SER A 273 -5.35 6.39 -3.71
CA SER A 273 -3.96 6.72 -4.02
C SER A 273 -3.05 6.68 -2.79
N THR A 274 -3.59 6.82 -1.58
CA THR A 274 -2.78 6.78 -0.34
C THR A 274 -2.30 5.37 0.00
N LYS A 275 -2.96 4.35 -0.54
CA LYS A 275 -2.61 2.93 -0.40
C LYS A 275 -1.71 2.42 -1.53
N ARG A 276 -1.24 3.33 -2.38
CA ARG A 276 -0.36 3.04 -3.51
C ARG A 276 0.90 3.88 -3.39
N GLN A 277 2.05 3.23 -3.39
CA GLN A 277 3.34 3.91 -3.36
C GLN A 277 4.09 3.64 -4.65
N VAL A 278 4.59 4.70 -5.28
CA VAL A 278 5.45 4.61 -6.46
C VAL A 278 6.87 4.95 -6.06
N VAL A 279 7.82 4.11 -6.44
CA VAL A 279 9.26 4.36 -6.34
C VAL A 279 9.93 4.04 -7.66
N GLN A 280 10.99 4.76 -8.00
CA GLN A 280 11.83 4.46 -9.15
C GLN A 280 13.22 4.07 -8.65
N PHE A 281 13.72 2.92 -9.10
CA PHE A 281 15.04 2.45 -8.73
C PHE A 281 16.12 3.07 -9.61
N HIS A 282 17.26 3.36 -8.99
CA HIS A 282 18.43 3.93 -9.63
C HIS A 282 19.70 3.27 -9.05
N PRO A 283 20.88 3.42 -9.70
CA PRO A 283 22.10 2.73 -9.28
C PRO A 283 22.51 2.97 -7.82
N SER A 284 22.19 4.15 -7.29
CA SER A 284 22.46 4.52 -5.89
C SER A 284 21.36 4.14 -4.89
N THR A 285 20.25 3.52 -5.31
CA THR A 285 19.17 3.12 -4.39
C THR A 285 19.73 2.09 -3.41
N SER A 286 19.50 2.32 -2.12
CA SER A 286 20.01 1.51 -1.02
C SER A 286 18.88 0.90 -0.19
N TYR A 287 19.22 -0.05 0.68
CA TYR A 287 18.27 -0.62 1.65
C TYR A 287 17.72 0.47 2.56
N GLU A 288 18.58 1.40 2.97
CA GLU A 288 18.30 2.50 3.87
C GLU A 288 17.33 3.52 3.29
N ASP A 289 17.29 3.65 1.96
CA ASP A 289 16.35 4.51 1.26
C ASP A 289 15.00 3.83 1.03
N PHE A 290 15.00 2.51 0.81
CA PHE A 290 13.80 1.76 0.43
C PHE A 290 13.02 1.25 1.64
N PHE A 291 13.71 0.74 2.65
CA PHE A 291 13.11 0.15 3.84
C PHE A 291 13.37 0.96 5.10
N GLU A 292 14.55 0.91 5.70
CA GLU A 292 14.87 1.64 6.94
C GLU A 292 16.35 1.94 7.07
N GLY A 293 16.70 3.10 7.62
CA GLY A 293 18.09 3.42 7.93
C GLY A 293 18.26 4.65 8.81
N PHE A 294 19.40 4.73 9.49
CA PHE A 294 19.75 5.90 10.30
C PHE A 294 20.07 7.10 9.42
N ARG A 295 19.52 8.26 9.78
CA ARG A 295 19.80 9.55 9.15
C ARG A 295 20.19 10.56 10.23
N PRO A 296 21.26 11.36 10.00
CA PRO A 296 21.65 12.39 10.95
C PRO A 296 20.62 13.52 10.94
N ARG A 297 20.27 14.02 12.12
CA ARG A 297 19.39 15.16 12.36
C ARG A 297 19.99 16.02 13.46
N LEU A 298 19.70 17.33 13.44
CA LEU A 298 19.98 18.19 14.59
C LEU A 298 18.81 18.11 15.58
N ASP A 299 19.11 17.89 16.85
CA ASP A 299 18.14 18.03 17.94
C ASP A 299 17.87 19.52 18.27
N ALA A 300 17.03 19.76 19.27
CA ALA A 300 16.66 21.13 19.69
C ALA A 300 17.85 21.96 20.18
N ASP A 301 18.93 21.31 20.63
CA ASP A 301 20.15 21.92 21.14
C ASP A 301 21.23 22.05 20.05
N GLY A 302 20.92 21.68 18.80
CA GLY A 302 21.84 21.73 17.67
C GLY A 302 22.88 20.61 17.65
N GLN A 303 22.70 19.55 18.44
CA GLN A 303 23.57 18.37 18.42
C GLN A 303 23.12 17.37 17.36
N MET A 304 24.11 16.68 16.75
CA MET A 304 23.83 15.66 15.74
C MET A 304 23.36 14.36 16.41
N VAL A 305 22.10 14.02 16.19
CA VAL A 305 21.47 12.76 16.61
C VAL A 305 21.18 11.89 15.40
N TYR A 306 21.27 10.57 15.55
CA TYR A 306 20.88 9.62 14.51
C TYR A 306 19.46 9.14 14.77
N GLU A 307 18.56 9.43 13.83
CA GLU A 307 17.16 8.99 13.87
C GLU A 307 16.96 7.85 12.88
N LEU A 308 16.31 6.77 13.31
CA LEU A 308 15.90 5.70 12.41
C LEU A 308 14.74 6.21 11.55
N ARG A 309 14.95 6.31 10.23
CA ARG A 309 13.94 6.77 9.30
C ARG A 309 13.38 5.61 8.50
N LYS A 310 12.05 5.56 8.39
CA LYS A 310 11.34 4.63 7.52
C LYS A 310 11.37 5.11 6.07
N GLY A 311 11.69 4.19 5.17
CA GLY A 311 11.59 4.31 3.72
C GLY A 311 10.19 3.94 3.22
N PRO A 312 9.97 4.07 1.89
CA PRO A 312 8.66 3.86 1.27
C PRO A 312 8.04 2.50 1.56
N LEU A 313 8.83 1.41 1.55
CA LEU A 313 8.30 0.08 1.81
C LEU A 313 7.86 -0.10 3.27
N ALA A 314 8.67 0.38 4.23
CA ALA A 314 8.32 0.28 5.64
C ALA A 314 7.04 1.06 5.98
N MET A 315 6.87 2.27 5.41
CA MET A 315 5.65 3.06 5.59
C MET A 315 4.43 2.38 4.98
N LEU A 316 4.54 1.85 3.75
CA LEU A 316 3.42 1.18 3.09
C LEU A 316 3.05 -0.14 3.78
N ALA A 317 4.05 -0.91 4.24
CA ALA A 317 3.81 -2.13 5.02
C ALA A 317 3.08 -1.82 6.33
N GLU A 318 3.49 -0.76 7.03
CA GLU A 318 2.81 -0.29 8.24
C GLU A 318 1.34 0.09 7.97
N ALA A 319 1.05 0.76 6.86
CA ALA A 319 -0.32 1.08 6.44
C ALA A 319 -1.13 -0.19 6.11
N ALA A 320 -0.53 -1.11 5.36
CA ALA A 320 -1.15 -2.39 5.01
C ALA A 320 -1.45 -3.26 6.25
N GLU A 321 -0.64 -3.17 7.29
CA GLU A 321 -0.90 -3.84 8.56
C GLU A 321 -2.08 -3.23 9.33
N THR A 322 -2.26 -1.91 9.26
CA THR A 322 -3.37 -1.20 9.93
C THR A 322 -4.70 -1.41 9.21
N ASP A 323 -4.68 -1.61 7.90
CA ASP A 323 -5.85 -1.94 7.10
C ASP A 323 -5.62 -3.25 6.32
N PRO A 324 -5.79 -4.41 6.99
CA PRO A 324 -5.56 -5.72 6.37
C PRO A 324 -6.64 -6.10 5.35
N THR A 325 -7.72 -5.33 5.25
CA THR A 325 -8.88 -5.66 4.39
C THR A 325 -8.73 -5.17 2.97
N THR A 326 -7.85 -4.19 2.73
CA THR A 326 -7.65 -3.61 1.41
C THR A 326 -6.24 -3.86 0.88
N PRO A 327 -6.09 -4.03 -0.44
CA PRO A 327 -4.78 -4.20 -1.05
C PRO A 327 -3.96 -2.91 -0.96
N HIS A 328 -2.68 -3.03 -0.65
CA HIS A 328 -1.71 -1.95 -0.72
C HIS A 328 -0.70 -2.29 -1.81
N ILE A 329 -0.37 -1.34 -2.69
CA ILE A 329 0.41 -1.64 -3.90
C ILE A 329 1.67 -0.80 -3.96
N MET A 330 2.82 -1.47 -3.99
CA MET A 330 4.12 -0.88 -4.26
C MET A 330 4.45 -1.03 -5.74
N LEU A 331 4.45 0.10 -6.46
CA LEU A 331 4.95 0.17 -7.83
C LEU A 331 6.44 0.48 -7.81
N ILE A 332 7.26 -0.41 -8.36
CA ILE A 332 8.71 -0.24 -8.49
C ILE A 332 9.06 -0.08 -9.96
N ASP A 333 9.23 1.18 -10.38
CA ASP A 333 9.66 1.49 -11.73
C ASP A 333 11.16 1.26 -11.90
N GLU A 334 11.57 0.75 -13.05
CA GLU A 334 12.98 0.48 -13.39
C GLU A 334 13.68 -0.43 -12.36
N ILE A 335 12.98 -1.49 -11.94
CA ILE A 335 13.40 -2.38 -10.83
C ILE A 335 14.80 -2.97 -11.04
N ASN A 336 15.23 -3.17 -12.28
CA ASN A 336 16.56 -3.68 -12.57
C ASN A 336 17.68 -2.66 -12.33
N ARG A 337 17.40 -1.34 -12.33
CA ARG A 337 18.43 -0.28 -12.22
C ARG A 337 19.15 -0.19 -10.89
N ALA A 338 18.69 -0.93 -9.88
CA ALA A 338 19.38 -1.06 -8.60
C ALA A 338 19.86 -2.50 -8.38
N ASN A 339 20.82 -2.66 -7.45
CA ASN A 339 21.22 -3.99 -6.99
C ASN A 339 20.13 -4.54 -6.06
N LEU A 340 19.18 -5.28 -6.64
CA LEU A 340 18.00 -5.78 -5.93
C LEU A 340 18.31 -6.61 -4.67
N PRO A 341 19.28 -7.56 -4.68
CA PRO A 341 19.69 -8.24 -3.45
C PRO A 341 20.14 -7.29 -2.35
N ARG A 342 20.84 -6.21 -2.69
CA ARG A 342 21.28 -5.20 -1.72
C ARG A 342 20.14 -4.32 -1.24
N VAL A 343 19.22 -3.92 -2.13
CA VAL A 343 18.08 -3.05 -1.78
C VAL A 343 17.06 -3.77 -0.92
N PHE A 344 16.75 -5.02 -1.22
CA PHE A 344 15.77 -5.80 -0.45
C PHE A 344 16.39 -6.47 0.78
N GLY A 345 17.70 -6.74 0.81
CA GLY A 345 18.36 -7.34 1.97
C GLY A 345 17.68 -8.63 2.43
N GLU A 346 17.29 -8.67 3.70
CA GLU A 346 16.61 -9.81 4.33
C GLU A 346 15.16 -9.96 3.84
N LEU A 347 14.55 -8.88 3.36
CA LEU A 347 13.16 -8.84 2.88
C LEU A 347 12.95 -9.71 1.63
N LEU A 348 14.02 -10.04 0.90
CA LEU A 348 13.95 -11.02 -0.19
C LEU A 348 13.40 -12.38 0.27
N TYR A 349 13.69 -12.77 1.51
CA TYR A 349 13.15 -14.00 2.09
C TYR A 349 11.63 -13.87 2.30
N LEU A 350 11.17 -12.73 2.80
CA LEU A 350 9.77 -12.46 3.08
C LEU A 350 8.88 -12.40 1.84
N LEU A 351 9.43 -12.08 0.67
CA LEU A 351 8.68 -12.14 -0.60
C LEU A 351 8.09 -13.54 -0.87
N GLU A 352 8.75 -14.59 -0.38
CA GLU A 352 8.31 -15.98 -0.52
C GLU A 352 7.63 -16.50 0.75
N TYR A 353 8.14 -16.12 1.93
CA TYR A 353 7.67 -16.61 3.23
C TYR A 353 7.01 -15.49 4.05
N ARG A 354 5.91 -14.94 3.55
CA ARG A 354 5.23 -13.76 4.14
C ARG A 354 4.67 -13.97 5.55
N SER A 355 4.43 -15.22 5.95
CA SER A 355 3.97 -15.58 7.31
C SER A 355 5.12 -15.80 8.31
N GLN A 356 6.37 -15.57 7.89
CA GLN A 356 7.54 -15.68 8.74
C GLN A 356 8.00 -14.28 9.14
N SER A 357 8.55 -14.19 10.34
CA SER A 357 9.19 -12.97 10.85
C SER A 357 10.70 -13.04 10.68
N VAL A 358 11.32 -11.96 10.20
CA VAL A 358 12.78 -11.82 10.12
C VAL A 358 13.26 -10.65 10.96
N MET A 359 14.42 -10.82 11.61
CA MET A 359 15.09 -9.70 12.26
C MET A 359 15.81 -8.88 11.20
N THR A 360 15.48 -7.59 11.08
CA THR A 360 16.12 -6.69 10.13
C THR A 360 17.37 -6.07 10.74
N SER A 361 18.29 -5.61 9.90
CA SER A 361 19.56 -5.01 10.34
C SER A 361 19.39 -3.81 11.30
N TYR A 362 18.25 -3.12 11.25
CA TYR A 362 17.97 -1.94 12.09
C TYR A 362 17.00 -2.21 13.24
N ARG A 363 16.37 -3.39 13.28
CA ARG A 363 15.44 -3.81 14.34
C ARG A 363 15.75 -5.26 14.78
N PRO A 364 16.90 -5.49 15.45
CA PRO A 364 17.29 -6.85 15.84
C PRO A 364 16.38 -7.46 16.93
N ASP A 365 15.65 -6.62 17.66
CA ASP A 365 14.78 -7.02 18.78
C ASP A 365 13.28 -7.05 18.39
N GLU A 366 12.94 -6.63 17.18
CA GLU A 366 11.56 -6.57 16.67
C GLU A 366 11.52 -7.21 15.27
N GLY A 367 10.92 -8.40 15.20
CA GLY A 367 10.78 -9.11 13.93
C GLY A 367 9.84 -8.38 12.97
N PHE A 368 10.19 -8.36 11.69
CA PHE A 368 9.40 -7.78 10.61
C PHE A 368 8.77 -8.89 9.74
N GLU A 369 7.50 -8.72 9.42
CA GLU A 369 6.76 -9.57 8.49
C GLU A 369 6.25 -8.72 7.33
N LEU A 370 6.14 -9.32 6.15
CA LEU A 370 5.64 -8.61 4.98
C LEU A 370 4.13 -8.84 4.87
N PRO A 371 3.29 -7.79 4.94
CA PRO A 371 1.84 -7.97 5.02
C PRO A 371 1.27 -8.75 3.82
N PRO A 372 0.33 -9.68 4.04
CA PRO A 372 -0.21 -10.52 2.96
C PRO A 372 -1.06 -9.73 1.94
N ASN A 373 -1.55 -8.56 2.33
CA ASN A 373 -2.29 -7.62 1.48
C ASN A 373 -1.39 -6.56 0.80
N LEU A 374 -0.06 -6.68 0.91
CA LEU A 374 0.89 -5.80 0.22
C LEU A 374 1.41 -6.45 -1.08
N TYR A 375 1.14 -5.81 -2.21
CA TYR A 375 1.46 -6.28 -3.54
C TYR A 375 2.59 -5.48 -4.17
N PHE A 376 3.42 -6.11 -5.00
CA PHE A 376 4.45 -5.43 -5.79
C PHE A 376 4.20 -5.54 -7.28
N ILE A 377 4.28 -4.41 -7.98
CA ILE A 377 4.29 -4.37 -9.44
C ILE A 377 5.59 -3.69 -9.87
N GLY A 378 6.50 -4.47 -10.44
CA GLY A 378 7.77 -3.97 -10.96
C GLY A 378 7.71 -3.71 -12.47
N THR A 379 8.45 -2.73 -12.96
CA THR A 379 8.71 -2.56 -14.40
C THR A 379 10.20 -2.72 -14.69
N MET A 380 10.53 -3.34 -15.81
CA MET A 380 11.91 -3.62 -16.20
C MET A 380 12.12 -3.35 -17.69
N ASN A 381 13.06 -2.46 -18.01
CA ASN A 381 13.52 -2.27 -19.38
C ASN A 381 14.61 -3.31 -19.73
N THR A 382 14.37 -4.08 -20.79
CA THR A 382 15.30 -5.14 -21.23
C THR A 382 16.42 -4.65 -22.14
N ALA A 383 16.34 -3.42 -22.65
CA ALA A 383 17.35 -2.85 -23.54
C ALA A 383 18.60 -2.33 -22.79
N ASP A 384 18.49 -2.12 -21.48
CA ASP A 384 19.59 -1.63 -20.63
C ASP A 384 20.63 -2.75 -20.43
N ARG A 385 21.56 -2.87 -21.39
CA ARG A 385 22.65 -3.88 -21.38
C ARG A 385 23.63 -3.73 -20.20
N SER A 386 23.65 -2.57 -19.55
CA SER A 386 24.57 -2.21 -18.45
C SER A 386 24.13 -2.74 -17.07
N ILE A 387 23.00 -3.45 -17.02
CA ILE A 387 22.29 -3.74 -15.77
C ILE A 387 22.09 -5.25 -15.69
N ALA A 388 22.62 -5.86 -14.63
CA ALA A 388 22.74 -7.30 -14.47
C ALA A 388 21.45 -8.06 -14.80
N LEU A 389 21.60 -9.25 -15.40
CA LEU A 389 20.54 -10.24 -15.47
C LEU A 389 19.87 -10.35 -14.11
N VAL A 390 18.55 -10.19 -14.05
CA VAL A 390 17.80 -10.39 -12.81
C VAL A 390 18.18 -11.75 -12.24
N ASP A 391 18.70 -11.73 -11.00
CA ASP A 391 19.22 -12.91 -10.33
C ASP A 391 18.16 -14.04 -10.31
N ALA A 392 18.60 -15.29 -10.42
CA ALA A 392 17.74 -16.46 -10.42
C ALA A 392 16.83 -16.49 -9.18
N ALA A 393 17.32 -15.97 -8.05
CA ALA A 393 16.56 -15.85 -6.81
C ALA A 393 15.34 -14.92 -6.94
N LEU A 394 15.43 -13.84 -7.72
CA LEU A 394 14.30 -12.94 -8.00
C LEU A 394 13.35 -13.53 -9.03
N ARG A 395 13.88 -14.22 -10.05
CA ARG A 395 13.06 -14.96 -11.02
C ARG A 395 12.15 -15.98 -10.37
N ARG A 396 12.57 -16.58 -9.25
CA ARG A 396 11.73 -17.49 -8.47
C ARG A 396 10.56 -16.77 -7.78
N ARG A 397 10.81 -15.57 -7.25
CA ARG A 397 9.90 -14.84 -6.35
C ARG A 397 8.87 -13.99 -7.07
N PHE A 398 9.14 -13.55 -8.30
CA PHE A 398 8.21 -12.75 -9.10
C PHE A 398 7.67 -13.57 -10.27
N HIS A 399 6.43 -13.28 -10.69
CA HIS A 399 5.97 -13.65 -12.03
C HIS A 399 6.42 -12.61 -13.04
N PHE A 400 6.86 -13.06 -14.22
CA PHE A 400 7.39 -12.18 -15.27
C PHE A 400 6.40 -12.12 -16.43
N VAL A 401 5.87 -10.93 -16.69
CA VAL A 401 4.89 -10.69 -17.74
C VAL A 401 5.56 -9.93 -18.89
N PRO A 402 5.64 -10.52 -20.10
CA PRO A 402 6.31 -9.91 -21.25
C PRO A 402 5.46 -8.80 -21.87
N PHE A 403 6.11 -7.68 -22.20
CA PHE A 403 5.54 -6.54 -22.92
C PHE A 403 6.29 -6.34 -24.24
N MET A 404 6.05 -7.26 -25.18
CA MET A 404 6.70 -7.28 -26.50
C MET A 404 5.73 -6.73 -27.55
N PRO A 405 6.09 -5.70 -28.36
CA PRO A 405 5.19 -5.08 -29.33
C PRO A 405 4.44 -6.02 -30.30
N HIS A 406 4.98 -7.22 -30.53
CA HIS A 406 4.51 -8.18 -31.54
C HIS A 406 3.99 -9.49 -30.98
N GLU A 407 3.88 -9.62 -29.67
CA GLU A 407 3.51 -10.88 -29.05
C GLU A 407 2.52 -10.63 -27.92
N GLY A 408 1.53 -11.52 -27.81
CA GLY A 408 0.56 -11.53 -26.73
C GLY A 408 -0.24 -10.22 -26.65
N PRO A 409 -0.43 -9.65 -25.45
CA PRO A 409 -1.41 -8.59 -25.21
C PRO A 409 -1.07 -7.26 -25.89
N MET A 410 0.20 -7.03 -26.23
CA MET A 410 0.66 -5.79 -26.86
C MET A 410 0.58 -5.84 -28.39
N GLU A 411 0.33 -7.02 -28.98
CA GLU A 411 0.23 -7.19 -30.42
C GLU A 411 -0.90 -6.32 -30.97
N GLY A 412 -0.60 -5.53 -32.01
CA GLY A 412 -1.57 -4.65 -32.65
C GLY A 412 -2.03 -3.46 -31.81
N LEU A 413 -1.45 -3.21 -30.63
CA LEU A 413 -1.87 -2.14 -29.73
C LEU A 413 -1.76 -0.74 -30.38
N LEU A 414 -0.67 -0.46 -31.09
CA LEU A 414 -0.51 0.82 -31.81
C LEU A 414 -1.59 1.01 -32.87
N ARG A 415 -1.92 -0.05 -33.61
CA ARG A 415 -2.99 -0.03 -34.61
C ARG A 415 -4.33 0.32 -33.97
N ARG A 416 -4.72 -0.42 -32.91
CA ARG A 416 -5.96 -0.15 -32.16
C ARG A 416 -6.02 1.27 -31.63
N TRP A 417 -4.90 1.77 -31.10
CA TRP A 417 -4.83 3.13 -30.58
C TRP A 417 -5.02 4.19 -31.67
N LEU A 418 -4.32 4.04 -32.81
CA LEU A 418 -4.46 4.96 -33.94
C LEU A 418 -5.88 4.92 -34.52
N GLU A 419 -6.49 3.75 -34.65
CA GLU A 419 -7.90 3.61 -35.09
C GLU A 419 -8.86 4.32 -34.13
N ALA A 420 -8.64 4.21 -32.81
CA ALA A 420 -9.49 4.84 -31.80
C ALA A 420 -9.32 6.37 -31.71
N HIS A 421 -8.21 6.93 -32.21
CA HIS A 421 -7.87 8.36 -32.13
C HIS A 421 -7.81 9.04 -33.50
N ASP A 422 -8.44 8.46 -34.52
CA ASP A 422 -8.45 8.96 -35.91
C ASP A 422 -7.04 9.27 -36.46
N GLY A 423 -6.06 8.46 -36.04
CA GLY A 423 -4.66 8.58 -36.40
C GLY A 423 -4.28 7.81 -37.67
N PRO A 424 -3.06 8.05 -38.20
CA PRO A 424 -2.58 7.38 -39.42
C PRO A 424 -2.24 5.91 -39.19
N VAL A 425 -3.20 5.01 -39.38
CA VAL A 425 -3.09 3.55 -39.09
C VAL A 425 -1.90 2.88 -39.81
N TRP A 426 -1.51 3.37 -40.98
CA TRP A 426 -0.33 2.87 -41.72
C TRP A 426 0.98 2.99 -40.94
N VAL A 427 1.07 3.88 -39.96
CA VAL A 427 2.26 4.03 -39.09
C VAL A 427 2.51 2.74 -38.30
N ALA A 428 1.45 2.09 -37.80
CA ALA A 428 1.59 0.80 -37.12
C ALA A 428 2.26 -0.24 -38.03
N GLY A 429 1.86 -0.29 -39.31
CA GLY A 429 2.46 -1.20 -40.29
C GLY A 429 3.94 -0.93 -40.56
N ILE A 430 4.39 0.33 -40.54
CA ILE A 430 5.82 0.65 -40.65
C ILE A 430 6.58 0.18 -39.42
N VAL A 431 6.09 0.52 -38.23
CA VAL A 431 6.73 0.13 -36.97
C VAL A 431 6.86 -1.39 -36.90
N ASP A 432 5.82 -2.10 -37.34
CA ASP A 432 5.80 -3.56 -37.37
C ASP A 432 6.88 -4.13 -38.30
N LEU A 433 6.98 -3.61 -39.53
CA LEU A 433 7.99 -4.04 -40.50
C LEU A 433 9.41 -3.74 -40.03
N VAL A 434 9.63 -2.59 -39.40
CA VAL A 434 10.95 -2.19 -38.90
C VAL A 434 11.35 -3.04 -37.68
N ASN A 435 10.44 -3.30 -36.75
CA ASN A 435 10.70 -4.21 -35.63
C ASN A 435 11.02 -5.63 -36.09
N ASP A 436 10.37 -6.10 -37.15
CA ASP A 436 10.71 -7.34 -37.84
C ASP A 436 12.15 -7.36 -38.38
N GLU A 437 12.60 -6.27 -38.99
CA GLU A 437 13.99 -6.11 -39.44
C GLU A 437 14.96 -6.11 -38.26
N LEU A 438 14.66 -5.36 -37.19
CA LEU A 438 15.48 -5.29 -35.98
C LEU A 438 15.63 -6.66 -35.32
N ARG A 439 14.53 -7.42 -35.18
CA ARG A 439 14.55 -8.78 -34.61
C ARG A 439 15.48 -9.72 -35.37
N ARG A 440 15.42 -9.69 -36.71
CA ARG A 440 16.29 -10.51 -37.57
C ARG A 440 17.75 -10.08 -37.49
N ALA A 441 18.00 -8.77 -37.49
CA ALA A 441 19.35 -8.22 -37.49
C ALA A 441 20.08 -8.34 -36.13
N LEU A 442 19.34 -8.26 -35.02
CA LEU A 442 19.88 -8.29 -33.65
C LEU A 442 19.78 -9.65 -32.96
N ARG A 443 19.11 -10.64 -33.59
CA ARG A 443 18.92 -12.01 -33.07
C ARG A 443 18.30 -12.06 -31.67
N GLY A 444 17.29 -11.24 -31.39
CA GLY A 444 16.57 -11.28 -30.12
C GLY A 444 15.39 -10.31 -30.05
N PRO A 445 14.42 -10.54 -29.14
CA PRO A 445 13.19 -9.75 -29.05
C PRO A 445 13.33 -8.47 -28.21
N HIS A 446 14.42 -8.29 -27.47
CA HIS A 446 14.53 -7.27 -26.42
C HIS A 446 14.89 -5.85 -26.90
N LEU A 447 15.10 -5.68 -28.21
CA LEU A 447 15.59 -4.44 -28.82
C LEU A 447 14.64 -4.00 -29.96
N GLN A 448 13.38 -3.85 -29.62
CA GLN A 448 12.33 -3.38 -30.53
C GLN A 448 11.93 -1.95 -30.19
N ILE A 449 11.40 -1.25 -31.18
CA ILE A 449 10.79 0.07 -31.05
C ILE A 449 9.45 -0.08 -30.31
N GLY A 450 9.32 0.64 -29.21
CA GLY A 450 8.09 0.74 -28.45
C GLY A 450 7.01 1.57 -29.16
N HIS A 451 5.76 1.15 -29.04
CA HIS A 451 4.60 1.80 -29.65
C HIS A 451 4.28 3.17 -29.02
N SER A 452 4.67 3.43 -27.77
CA SER A 452 4.32 4.66 -27.05
C SER A 452 4.90 5.93 -27.68
N HIS A 453 5.96 5.84 -28.48
CA HIS A 453 6.52 6.98 -29.21
C HIS A 453 5.54 7.56 -30.24
N PHE A 454 4.61 6.74 -30.72
CA PHE A 454 3.66 7.09 -31.78
C PHE A 454 2.23 7.29 -31.27
N MET A 455 1.96 7.00 -29.99
CA MET A 455 0.65 7.21 -29.36
C MET A 455 0.50 8.67 -28.94
N VAL A 456 0.40 9.56 -29.92
CA VAL A 456 0.24 11.01 -29.72
C VAL A 456 -0.93 11.54 -30.53
N ASP A 457 -1.76 12.38 -29.92
CA ASP A 457 -2.92 12.97 -30.60
C ASP A 457 -2.46 13.87 -31.76
N GLY A 458 -3.16 13.78 -32.90
CA GLY A 458 -2.85 14.60 -34.08
C GLY A 458 -1.50 14.28 -34.72
N LEU A 459 -1.10 13.01 -34.79
CA LEU A 459 0.15 12.56 -35.41
C LEU A 459 0.21 12.91 -36.91
N THR A 460 0.87 14.02 -37.23
CA THR A 460 1.11 14.46 -38.63
C THR A 460 2.39 13.86 -39.21
N ASP A 461 2.53 13.86 -40.54
CA ASP A 461 3.76 13.42 -41.23
C ASP A 461 5.02 14.17 -40.73
N ALA A 462 4.90 15.47 -40.44
CA ALA A 462 5.99 16.28 -39.89
C ALA A 462 6.31 15.93 -38.42
N ALA A 463 5.32 15.52 -37.62
CA ALA A 463 5.55 15.01 -36.27
C ALA A 463 6.21 13.63 -36.32
N LEU A 464 5.74 12.75 -37.20
CA LEU A 464 6.30 11.41 -37.40
C LEU A 464 7.77 11.46 -37.83
N GLY A 465 8.11 12.32 -38.80
CA GLY A 465 9.49 12.52 -39.20
C GLY A 465 10.40 13.02 -38.06
N ARG A 466 9.86 13.88 -37.17
CA ARG A 466 10.58 14.34 -35.96
C ARG A 466 10.78 13.20 -34.95
N ILE A 467 9.73 12.45 -34.63
CA ILE A 467 9.79 11.28 -33.73
C ILE A 467 10.83 10.30 -34.25
N TRP A 468 10.79 9.99 -35.54
CA TRP A 468 11.74 9.06 -36.15
C TRP A 468 13.17 9.56 -36.07
N THR A 469 13.41 10.80 -36.49
CA THR A 469 14.77 11.36 -36.59
C THR A 469 15.43 11.56 -35.22
N TYR A 470 14.66 11.99 -34.21
CA TYR A 470 15.23 12.43 -32.92
C TYR A 470 14.99 11.46 -31.76
N SER A 471 14.15 10.45 -31.92
CA SER A 471 13.88 9.46 -30.86
C SER A 471 14.18 8.04 -31.33
N ILE A 472 13.67 7.64 -32.48
CA ILE A 472 13.80 6.26 -32.97
C ILE A 472 15.18 6.00 -33.57
N TYR A 473 15.65 6.87 -34.45
CA TYR A 473 16.92 6.70 -35.14
C TYR A 473 18.11 6.65 -34.16
N PRO A 474 18.23 7.56 -33.16
CA PRO A 474 19.30 7.45 -32.16
C PRO A 474 19.25 6.14 -31.36
N PHE A 475 18.06 5.65 -31.02
CA PHE A 475 17.91 4.35 -30.36
C PHE A 475 18.44 3.20 -31.22
N ILE A 476 18.15 3.20 -32.53
CA ILE A 476 18.66 2.20 -33.48
C ILE A 476 20.17 2.36 -33.68
N GLU A 477 20.67 3.60 -33.71
CA GLU A 477 22.09 3.95 -33.81
C GLU A 477 22.91 3.30 -32.69
N ASP A 478 22.43 3.41 -31.45
CA ASP A 478 23.06 2.77 -30.28
C ASP A 478 23.14 1.24 -30.42
N GLN A 479 22.19 0.59 -31.12
CA GLN A 479 22.20 -0.87 -31.28
C GLN A 479 23.13 -1.36 -32.39
N PHE A 480 23.35 -0.55 -33.43
CA PHE A 480 24.20 -0.87 -34.57
C PHE A 480 25.46 0.01 -34.65
N TYR A 481 25.98 0.43 -33.49
CA TYR A 481 27.20 1.23 -33.41
C TYR A 481 28.32 0.65 -34.28
N GLY A 482 28.85 1.48 -35.19
CA GLY A 482 29.90 1.11 -36.13
C GLY A 482 29.44 0.38 -37.41
N ARG A 483 28.13 0.19 -37.63
CA ARG A 483 27.57 -0.39 -38.89
C ARG A 483 26.79 0.64 -39.69
N GLU A 484 27.50 1.63 -40.24
CA GLU A 484 26.87 2.74 -41.00
C GLU A 484 26.09 2.27 -42.24
N ASP A 485 26.52 1.19 -42.89
CA ASP A 485 25.83 0.59 -44.02
C ASP A 485 24.41 0.13 -43.65
N VAL A 486 24.27 -0.47 -42.47
CA VAL A 486 22.97 -0.89 -41.92
C VAL A 486 22.18 0.33 -41.46
N LEU A 487 22.81 1.28 -40.76
CA LEU A 487 22.12 2.45 -40.20
C LEU A 487 21.47 3.34 -41.26
N ARG A 488 22.08 3.50 -42.43
CA ARG A 488 21.50 4.27 -43.55
C ARG A 488 20.12 3.75 -43.96
N THR A 489 19.87 2.44 -43.82
CA THR A 489 18.58 1.83 -44.17
C THR A 489 17.45 2.17 -43.18
N PHE A 490 17.79 2.66 -42.00
CA PHE A 490 16.85 3.04 -40.93
C PHE A 490 16.59 4.55 -40.82
N THR A 491 17.14 5.37 -41.72
CA THR A 491 16.76 6.78 -41.81
C THR A 491 15.28 6.93 -42.15
N TRP A 492 14.64 8.03 -41.72
CA TRP A 492 13.21 8.22 -41.94
C TRP A 492 12.83 8.13 -43.43
N GLN A 493 13.60 8.78 -44.31
CA GLN A 493 13.38 8.72 -45.77
C GLN A 493 13.48 7.30 -46.30
N SER A 494 14.55 6.57 -45.97
CA SER A 494 14.74 5.19 -46.45
C SER A 494 13.67 4.23 -45.92
N VAL A 495 13.22 4.39 -44.67
CA VAL A 495 12.14 3.57 -44.11
C VAL A 495 10.81 3.86 -44.82
N LEU A 496 10.49 5.14 -45.04
CA LEU A 496 9.27 5.56 -45.71
C LEU A 496 9.23 5.08 -47.17
N GLU A 497 10.33 5.16 -47.90
CA GLU A 497 10.44 4.67 -49.28
C GLU A 497 10.24 3.15 -49.37
N ARG A 498 10.84 2.39 -48.45
CA ARG A 498 10.80 0.91 -48.46
C ARG A 498 9.47 0.34 -47.97
N HIS A 499 8.88 0.95 -46.94
CA HIS A 499 7.74 0.37 -46.24
C HIS A 499 6.45 1.19 -46.35
N GLY A 500 6.53 2.50 -46.61
CA GLY A 500 5.38 3.40 -46.68
C GLY A 500 4.29 2.94 -47.65
N PRO A 501 4.60 2.64 -48.93
CA PRO A 501 3.60 2.20 -49.90
C PRO A 501 2.87 0.92 -49.46
N LYS A 502 3.61 -0.07 -48.94
CA LYS A 502 3.06 -1.34 -48.45
C LYS A 502 2.18 -1.13 -47.21
N ALA A 503 2.62 -0.28 -46.28
CA ALA A 503 1.91 0.00 -45.05
C ALA A 503 0.61 0.78 -45.29
N ARG A 504 0.62 1.78 -46.19
CA ARG A 504 -0.56 2.56 -46.58
C ARG A 504 -1.60 1.71 -47.31
N ALA A 505 -1.15 0.89 -48.27
CA ALA A 505 -2.03 -0.04 -48.96
C ALA A 505 -2.70 -1.04 -48.00
N ALA A 506 -1.97 -1.55 -47.00
CA ALA A 506 -2.51 -2.46 -45.99
C ALA A 506 -3.47 -1.79 -44.99
N ALA A 507 -3.40 -0.46 -44.83
CA ALA A 507 -4.28 0.32 -43.97
C ALA A 507 -5.55 0.80 -44.69
N GLY A 508 -5.64 0.64 -46.02
CA GLY A 508 -6.74 1.20 -46.82
C GLY A 508 -6.63 2.71 -47.06
N ASP A 509 -5.51 3.32 -46.69
CA ASP A 509 -5.19 4.71 -47.02
C ASP A 509 -4.73 4.78 -48.48
N GLU A 510 -5.61 5.25 -49.37
CA GLU A 510 -5.17 5.58 -50.74
C GLU A 510 -4.06 6.64 -50.68
N PRO A 511 -2.95 6.47 -51.41
CA PRO A 511 -1.91 7.48 -51.43
C PRO A 511 -2.48 8.80 -51.96
N PRO A 512 -2.12 9.96 -51.40
CA PRO A 512 -2.44 11.23 -52.05
C PRO A 512 -1.87 11.17 -53.47
N PRO A 513 -2.61 11.66 -54.49
CA PRO A 513 -2.16 11.59 -55.87
C PRO A 513 -0.78 12.22 -55.94
N ALA A 514 0.16 11.51 -56.57
CA ALA A 514 1.52 11.96 -56.75
C ALA A 514 1.49 13.40 -57.29
N ALA A 515 2.03 14.34 -56.52
CA ALA A 515 2.20 15.70 -56.99
C ALA A 515 3.09 15.65 -58.24
N THR A 516 2.46 15.79 -59.40
CA THR A 516 3.15 16.02 -60.66
C THR A 516 4.06 17.22 -60.45
N ALA A 517 5.37 16.98 -60.51
CA ALA A 517 6.36 18.03 -60.62
C ALA A 517 6.01 18.87 -61.86
N VAL A 518 5.75 20.17 -61.63
CA VAL A 518 5.71 21.21 -62.67
C VAL A 518 6.90 22.12 -62.44
#